data_AF-A0A1I0S6F5-F1
#
_entry.id   AF-A0A1I0S6F5-F1
#
_cell.length_a   1.000
_cell.length_b   1.000
_cell.length_c   1.000
_cell.angle_alpha   90.00
_cell.angle_beta   90.00
_cell.angle_gamma   90.00
#
_symmetry.space_group_name_H-M   'P 1'
#
loop_
_entity.id
_entity.type
_entity.pdbx_description
1 polymer ?
#
loop_
_entity_poly.entity_id
_entity_poly.type
_entity_poly.pdbx_seq_one_letter_code
_entity_poly.pdbx_strand_id
1 'polypeptide(L)'
;MRHGTTSIGDALREFMNKSRMKPRLMEVRIQDNWEQLMGKTIARYTQSIQLIDNKLIVTTTVAPLKQELTYSKDKIIKLVNEMLGESVVREVMIR
;
A
#
# COMPACT_ATOMS: atom_id res chain seq x y z
N MET A 1 38.28 11.79 -17.51
CA MET A 1 36.84 11.51 -17.29
C MET A 1 36.63 10.03 -17.57
N ARG A 2 36.26 9.22 -16.55
CA ARG A 2 35.99 7.79 -16.73
C ARG A 2 34.53 7.64 -17.14
N HIS A 3 34.27 7.24 -18.38
CA HIS A 3 32.94 6.82 -18.83
C HIS A 3 32.60 5.52 -18.11
N GLY A 4 31.67 5.58 -17.15
CA GLY A 4 31.14 4.38 -16.49
C GLY A 4 30.32 3.59 -17.50
N THR A 5 30.88 2.51 -18.03
CA THR A 5 30.12 1.50 -18.75
C THR A 5 29.28 0.73 -17.73
N THR A 6 28.11 1.25 -17.36
CA THR A 6 27.14 0.48 -16.57
C THR A 6 26.79 -0.77 -17.37
N SER A 7 27.07 -1.95 -16.82
CA SER A 7 26.70 -3.19 -17.49
C SER A 7 25.17 -3.27 -17.58
N ILE A 8 24.65 -3.94 -18.62
CA ILE A 8 23.20 -4.16 -18.75
C ILE A 8 22.63 -4.85 -17.50
N GLY A 9 23.42 -5.71 -16.85
CA GLY A 9 23.05 -6.38 -15.60
C GLY A 9 22.88 -5.41 -14.42
N ASP A 10 23.78 -4.43 -14.28
CA ASP A 10 23.70 -3.42 -13.22
C ASP A 10 22.50 -2.49 -13.44
N ALA A 11 22.28 -2.06 -14.69
CA ALA A 11 21.13 -1.24 -15.06
C ALA A 11 19.79 -1.97 -14.81
N LEU A 12 19.70 -3.26 -15.14
CA LEU A 12 18.51 -4.08 -14.88
C LEU A 12 18.25 -4.26 -13.37
N ARG A 13 19.30 -4.50 -12.59
CA ARG A 13 19.20 -4.62 -11.13
C ARG A 13 18.75 -3.31 -10.49
N GLU A 14 19.32 -2.19 -10.93
CA GLU A 14 18.94 -0.86 -10.44
C GLU A 14 17.49 -0.52 -10.82
N PHE A 15 17.06 -0.86 -12.04
CA PHE A 15 15.68 -0.71 -12.48
C PHE A 15 14.70 -1.54 -11.63
N MET A 16 15.01 -2.82 -11.40
CA MET A 16 14.20 -3.70 -10.54
C MET A 16 14.10 -3.16 -9.11
N ASN A 17 15.20 -2.66 -8.55
CA ASN A 17 15.22 -2.08 -7.21
C ASN A 17 14.35 -0.82 -7.16
N LYS A 18 14.53 0.12 -8.10
CA LYS A 18 13.71 1.34 -8.19
C LYS A 18 12.22 1.02 -8.35
N SER A 19 11.89 0.01 -9.16
CA SER A 19 10.52 -0.46 -9.37
C SER A 19 9.87 -0.96 -8.07
N ARG A 20 10.62 -1.65 -7.19
CA ARG A 20 10.12 -2.11 -5.88
C ARG A 20 10.07 -1.02 -4.81
N MET A 21 10.90 0.01 -4.93
CA MET A 21 10.95 1.10 -3.95
C MET A 21 9.68 1.94 -3.92
N LYS A 22 9.10 2.27 -5.08
CA LYS A 22 7.89 3.12 -5.14
C LYS A 22 6.70 2.47 -4.41
N PRO A 23 6.31 1.20 -4.68
CA PRO A 23 5.23 0.54 -3.95
C PRO A 23 5.49 0.42 -2.45
N ARG A 24 6.74 0.12 -2.05
CA ARG A 24 7.10 -0.01 -0.63
C ARG A 24 6.99 1.33 0.11
N LEU A 25 7.41 2.43 -0.52
CA LEU A 25 7.24 3.76 0.05
C LEU A 25 5.76 4.13 0.20
N MET A 26 4.92 3.75 -0.77
CA MET A 26 3.47 3.94 -0.69
C MET A 26 2.86 3.14 0.44
N GLU A 27 3.23 1.87 0.60
CA GLU A 27 2.77 1.02 1.70
C GLU A 27 3.07 1.67 3.06
N VAL A 28 4.30 2.15 3.27
CA VAL A 28 4.69 2.86 4.50
C VAL A 28 3.83 4.11 4.71
N ARG A 29 3.63 4.93 3.66
CA ARG A 29 2.75 6.11 3.75
C ARG A 29 1.32 5.74 4.14
N ILE A 30 0.78 4.64 3.62
CA ILE A 30 -0.57 4.18 3.98
C ILE A 30 -0.60 3.76 5.44
N GLN A 31 0.41 3.01 5.91
CA GLN A 31 0.52 2.58 7.31
C GLN A 31 0.55 3.78 8.27
N ASP A 32 1.42 4.77 7.99
CA ASP A 32 1.58 5.96 8.83
C ASP A 32 0.30 6.82 8.93
N ASN A 33 -0.52 6.82 7.88
CA ASN A 33 -1.74 7.64 7.81
C ASN A 33 -3.02 6.83 8.09
N TRP A 34 -2.94 5.53 8.36
CA TRP A 34 -4.11 4.66 8.45
C TRP A 34 -5.09 5.07 9.56
N GLU A 35 -4.58 5.40 10.74
CA GLU A 35 -5.40 5.87 11.86
C GLU A 35 -6.12 7.17 11.52
N GLN A 36 -5.46 8.09 10.83
CA GLN A 36 -6.10 9.35 10.40
C GLN A 36 -7.21 9.08 9.37
N LEU A 37 -7.00 8.14 8.45
CA LEU A 37 -7.96 7.82 7.38
C LEU A 37 -9.18 7.05 7.90
N MET A 38 -8.96 6.09 8.80
CA MET A 38 -9.97 5.11 9.20
C MET A 38 -10.49 5.30 10.62
N GLY A 39 -9.80 6.11 11.43
CA GLY A 39 -10.09 6.31 12.83
C GLY A 39 -9.43 5.27 13.74
N LYS A 40 -9.23 5.68 14.99
CA LYS A 40 -8.52 4.95 16.04
C LYS A 40 -9.04 3.53 16.29
N THR A 41 -10.36 3.32 16.25
CA THR A 41 -10.95 2.00 16.50
C THR A 41 -10.57 0.98 15.43
N ILE A 42 -10.65 1.37 14.15
CA ILE A 42 -10.29 0.50 13.02
C ILE A 42 -8.79 0.22 13.03
N ALA A 43 -7.97 1.26 13.22
CA ALA A 43 -6.52 1.13 13.29
C ALA A 43 -6.08 0.18 14.42
N ARG A 44 -6.68 0.29 15.61
CA ARG A 44 -6.37 -0.59 16.75
C ARG A 44 -6.53 -2.08 16.45
N TYR A 45 -7.52 -2.45 15.64
CA TYR A 45 -7.81 -3.86 15.31
C TYR A 45 -7.28 -4.27 13.92
N THR A 46 -6.57 -3.37 13.23
CA THR A 46 -5.85 -3.69 11.99
C THR A 46 -4.50 -4.28 12.35
N GLN A 47 -4.24 -5.51 11.92
CA GLN A 47 -2.98 -6.21 12.18
C GLN A 47 -1.88 -5.86 11.18
N SER A 48 -2.25 -5.73 9.92
CA SER A 48 -1.30 -5.40 8.86
C SER A 48 -1.99 -4.73 7.69
N ILE A 49 -1.21 -3.93 6.97
CA ILE A 49 -1.59 -3.27 5.73
C ILE A 49 -0.46 -3.50 4.74
N GLN A 50 -0.78 -4.07 3.59
CA GLN A 50 0.19 -4.38 2.53
C GLN A 50 -0.31 -3.88 1.19
N LEU A 51 0.58 -3.36 0.35
CA LEU A 51 0.27 -2.95 -1.01
C LEU A 51 1.01 -3.85 -2.01
N ILE A 52 0.28 -4.79 -2.61
CA ILE A 52 0.82 -5.78 -3.54
C ILE A 52 0.02 -5.74 -4.83
N ASP A 53 0.69 -5.52 -5.97
CA ASP A 53 0.06 -5.49 -7.30
C ASP A 53 -1.19 -4.61 -7.37
N ASN A 54 -1.08 -3.38 -6.84
CA ASN A 54 -2.19 -2.41 -6.75
C ASN A 54 -3.37 -2.86 -5.86
N LYS A 55 -3.21 -3.93 -5.08
CA LYS A 55 -4.19 -4.41 -4.11
C LYS A 55 -3.76 -4.03 -2.70
N LEU A 56 -4.66 -3.37 -1.97
CA LEU A 56 -4.48 -3.09 -0.56
C LEU A 56 -5.03 -4.27 0.25
N ILE A 57 -4.14 -4.99 0.92
CA ILE A 57 -4.51 -6.11 1.79
C ILE A 57 -4.52 -5.58 3.22
N VAL A 58 -5.69 -5.65 3.86
CA VAL A 58 -5.89 -5.24 5.25
C VAL A 58 -6.23 -6.49 6.05
N THR A 59 -5.43 -6.81 7.06
CA THR A 59 -5.65 -7.98 7.91
C THR A 59 -6.26 -7.56 9.24
N THR A 60 -7.33 -8.20 9.68
CA THR A 60 -7.93 -8.00 11.00
C THR A 60 -8.44 -9.31 11.60
N THR A 61 -8.26 -9.50 12.90
CA THR A 61 -8.80 -10.68 13.62
C THR A 61 -10.22 -10.50 14.12
N VAL A 62 -10.81 -9.31 13.97
CA VAL A 62 -12.13 -9.01 14.52
C VAL A 62 -13.20 -9.19 13.44
N ALA A 63 -14.03 -10.23 13.58
CA ALA A 63 -15.02 -10.59 12.56
C ALA A 63 -16.04 -9.47 12.21
N PRO A 64 -16.61 -8.73 13.18
CA PRO A 64 -17.45 -7.58 12.86
C PRO A 64 -16.72 -6.51 12.05
N LEU A 65 -15.48 -6.17 12.43
CA LEU A 65 -14.69 -5.18 11.72
C LEU A 65 -14.35 -5.65 10.30
N LYS A 66 -14.03 -6.94 10.12
CA LYS A 66 -13.81 -7.52 8.80
C LYS A 66 -15.00 -7.32 7.88
N GLN A 67 -16.21 -7.51 8.41
CA GLN A 67 -17.45 -7.32 7.66
C GLN A 67 -17.67 -5.84 7.31
N GLU A 68 -17.51 -4.92 8.27
CA GLU A 68 -17.61 -3.47 8.04
C GLU A 68 -16.62 -2.96 6.98
N LEU A 69 -15.35 -3.39 7.07
CA LEU A 69 -14.32 -3.06 6.09
C LEU A 69 -14.62 -3.65 4.71
N THR A 70 -15.22 -4.84 4.67
CA THR A 70 -15.62 -5.48 3.40
C THR A 70 -16.71 -4.68 2.68
N TYR A 71 -17.68 -4.13 3.42
CA TYR A 71 -18.68 -3.22 2.84
C TYR A 71 -18.11 -1.85 2.46
N SER A 72 -17.00 -1.46 3.08
CA SER A 72 -16.39 -0.13 2.90
C SER A 72 -15.24 -0.11 1.89
N LYS A 73 -15.01 -1.18 1.12
CA LYS A 73 -13.85 -1.32 0.21
C LYS A 73 -13.71 -0.14 -0.76
N ASP A 74 -14.78 0.27 -1.42
CA ASP A 74 -14.75 1.37 -2.39
C ASP A 74 -14.38 2.70 -1.73
N LYS A 75 -14.87 2.93 -0.51
CA LYS A 75 -14.51 4.10 0.30
C LYS A 75 -13.03 4.08 0.69
N ILE A 76 -12.51 2.91 1.08
CA ILE A 76 -11.09 2.73 1.42
C ILE A 76 -10.21 3.04 0.19
N ILE A 77 -10.57 2.51 -0.99
CA ILE A 77 -9.86 2.78 -2.25
C ILE A 77 -9.79 4.29 -2.51
N LYS A 78 -10.93 4.98 -2.40
CA LYS A 78 -11.02 6.42 -2.62
C LYS A 78 -10.12 7.20 -1.65
N LEU A 79 -10.29 6.98 -0.34
CA LEU A 79 -9.55 7.71 0.70
C LEU A 79 -8.04 7.50 0.58
N VAL A 80 -7.60 6.27 0.32
CA VAL A 80 -6.18 5.96 0.20
C VAL A 80 -5.58 6.60 -1.05
N ASN A 81 -6.26 6.54 -2.20
CA ASN A 81 -5.77 7.18 -3.41
C ASN A 81 -5.76 8.72 -3.29
N GLU A 82 -6.77 9.30 -2.65
CA GLU A 82 -6.80 10.75 -2.35
C GLU A 82 -5.61 11.16 -1.47
N MET A 83 -5.29 10.38 -0.43
CA MET A 83 -4.13 10.62 0.43
C MET A 83 -2.80 10.48 -0.32
N LEU A 84 -2.69 9.49 -1.22
CA LEU A 84 -1.48 9.28 -2.01
C LEU A 84 -1.29 10.35 -3.09
N GLY A 85 -2.38 10.96 -3.57
CA GLY A 85 -2.39 11.90 -4.69
C GLY A 85 -2.32 11.23 -6.06
N GLU A 86 -2.46 9.89 -6.12
CA GLU A 86 -2.45 9.12 -7.37
C GLU A 86 -3.33 7.85 -7.24
N SER A 87 -3.92 7.42 -8.36
CA SER A 87 -4.80 6.25 -8.44
C SER A 87 -4.00 4.94 -8.46
N VAL A 88 -3.54 4.51 -7.28
CA VAL A 88 -2.67 3.33 -7.12
C VAL A 88 -3.45 2.10 -6.65
N VAL A 89 -4.32 2.24 -5.67
CA VAL A 89 -5.12 1.13 -5.15
C VAL A 89 -6.30 0.90 -6.10
N ARG A 90 -6.40 -0.33 -6.60
CA ARG A 90 -7.49 -0.77 -7.50
C ARG A 90 -8.44 -1.75 -6.84
N GLU A 91 -7.97 -2.45 -5.82
CA GLU A 91 -8.74 -3.47 -5.11
C GLU A 91 -8.36 -3.46 -3.62
N VAL A 92 -9.33 -3.75 -2.76
CA VAL A 92 -9.11 -3.97 -1.32
C VAL A 92 -9.51 -5.39 -0.96
N MET A 93 -8.61 -6.10 -0.28
CA MET A 93 -8.83 -7.44 0.27
C MET A 93 -8.78 -7.39 1.78
N ILE A 94 -9.85 -7.84 2.45
CA ILE A 94 -9.90 -7.94 3.90
C ILE A 94 -9.66 -9.39 4.32
N ARG A 95 -8.61 -9.62 5.10
CA ARG A 95 -8.22 -10.94 5.61
C ARG A 95 -8.55 -11.07 7.09
#